data_AF-A0A812PWU7-F1
#
_entry.id   AF-A0A812PWU7-F1
#
_cell.length_a   1.000
_cell.length_b   1.000
_cell.length_c   1.000
_cell.angle_alpha   90.00
_cell.angle_beta   90.00
_cell.angle_gamma   90.00
#
_symmetry.space_group_name_H-M   'P 1'
#
loop_
_entity.id
_entity.type
_entity.pdbx_description
1 polymer ?
#
loop_
_entity_poly.entity_id
_entity_poly.type
_entity_poly.pdbx_seq_one_letter_code
_entity_poly.pdbx_strand_id
1 'polypeptide(L)'
;MALAFAAPFQPQIAESTPPARRTPPAPRASSDGRGLPLAASSMVVAAAAVARRKRTSRRQALKEKDQPMLSGIKGPVNLVKDGEVEGLPWWWEAFWALPFTERGKKGEPLCLGDTMHVFRTNIEQIFGGEPSYDGAPLATGDLASAGLTDGTMYLGLQKYQENFGDVYKLCFGPKSFMVVSDPQILKHMLRENVFNYDKGVLGEVLEDVMGKGLIPADFETWRVRRRAIVPGFHKKWLDFQVSEFGRASQLLVKSLHEAAAAGKTIDMEERFGSVALDIIGKSVFNYEFGSVEGESPVVKAAIQSLREVEHRAQTPFQYWKLPLMDVLIERQREFTDNMQLLNGALNKCIEQACCC
;
A
#
# COMPACT_ATOMS: atom_id res chain seq x y z
N MET A 1 13.07 -4.53 7.19
CA MET A 1 14.31 -4.74 6.38
C MET A 1 14.59 -3.42 5.68
N ALA A 2 15.66 -2.75 6.09
CA ALA A 2 15.96 -1.36 5.72
C ALA A 2 16.68 -1.20 4.37
N LEU A 3 16.69 0.06 3.90
CA LEU A 3 17.50 0.71 2.84
C LEU A 3 16.79 0.86 1.48
N ALA A 4 16.86 1.98 0.77
CA ALA A 4 17.33 3.35 0.96
C ALA A 4 17.10 4.07 -0.38
N PHE A 5 16.64 5.33 -0.41
CA PHE A 5 17.09 6.37 -1.34
C PHE A 5 16.47 7.71 -0.93
N ALA A 6 17.26 8.55 -0.26
CA ALA A 6 17.00 9.97 -0.12
C ALA A 6 18.32 10.69 -0.41
N ALA A 7 18.37 11.44 -1.51
CA ALA A 7 19.42 12.41 -1.77
C ALA A 7 19.02 13.76 -1.13
N PRO A 8 19.96 14.52 -0.53
CA PRO A 8 19.62 15.68 0.28
C PRO A 8 19.45 16.95 -0.57
N PHE A 9 18.40 17.71 -0.27
CA PHE A 9 18.23 19.10 -0.71
C PHE A 9 18.88 20.02 0.34
N GLN A 10 19.89 20.80 -0.02
CA GLN A 10 20.49 21.83 0.85
C GLN A 10 20.16 23.23 0.33
N PRO A 11 19.74 24.17 1.21
CA PRO A 11 19.57 25.57 0.84
C PRO A 11 20.92 26.31 0.90
N GLN A 12 21.26 27.06 -0.16
CA GLN A 12 22.43 27.93 -0.18
C GLN A 12 22.13 29.25 0.54
N ILE A 13 22.92 29.54 1.58
CA ILE A 13 23.10 30.88 2.14
C ILE A 13 24.47 31.36 1.64
N ALA A 14 24.50 32.50 0.95
CA ALA A 14 25.70 33.10 0.41
C ALA A 14 26.34 34.05 1.43
N GLU A 15 27.61 33.82 1.77
CA GLU A 15 28.51 34.84 2.33
C GLU A 15 29.89 34.73 1.68
N SER A 16 30.44 35.88 1.29
CA SER A 16 31.62 36.06 0.46
C SER A 16 32.83 36.54 1.28
N THR A 17 34.04 35.98 1.06
CA THR A 17 35.35 36.63 1.32
C THR A 17 36.52 35.83 0.67
N PRO A 18 37.72 36.40 0.43
CA PRO A 18 38.46 36.31 -0.84
C PRO A 18 39.68 35.35 -0.78
N PRO A 19 40.36 35.05 -1.91
CA PRO A 19 41.33 33.96 -1.97
C PRO A 19 42.75 34.38 -1.56
N ALA A 20 43.43 33.52 -0.80
CA ALA A 20 44.85 33.61 -0.48
C ALA A 20 45.72 32.75 -1.45
N ARG A 21 46.89 33.29 -1.79
CA ARG A 21 47.89 32.78 -2.76
C ARG A 21 48.45 31.39 -2.42
N ARG A 22 48.75 30.60 -3.46
CA ARG A 22 49.55 29.37 -3.38
C ARG A 22 51.03 29.66 -3.71
N THR A 23 51.94 29.05 -2.96
CA THR A 23 53.35 28.81 -3.34
C THR A 23 53.61 27.30 -3.46
N PRO A 24 54.54 26.86 -4.34
CA PRO A 24 54.78 25.42 -4.59
C PRO A 24 55.87 24.84 -3.66
N PRO A 25 55.92 23.50 -3.44
CA PRO A 25 56.90 22.87 -2.58
C PRO A 25 58.18 22.43 -3.32
N ALA A 26 59.29 22.37 -2.59
CA ALA A 26 60.60 21.84 -3.01
C ALA A 26 60.82 20.38 -2.52
N PRO A 27 61.81 19.63 -3.08
CA PRO A 27 61.79 18.17 -3.12
C PRO A 27 62.56 17.44 -2.00
N ARG A 28 62.30 16.12 -1.93
CA ARG A 28 62.74 15.11 -0.94
C ARG A 28 64.25 14.77 -0.95
N ALA A 29 64.73 14.24 0.18
CA ALA A 29 65.89 13.36 0.31
C ALA A 29 65.58 12.14 1.21
N SER A 30 66.35 11.07 1.02
CA SER A 30 66.10 9.66 1.35
C SER A 30 67.00 9.06 2.44
N SER A 31 66.70 7.79 2.79
CA SER A 31 67.58 6.73 3.38
C SER A 31 67.69 6.72 4.92
N ASP A 32 67.76 5.62 5.67
CA ASP A 32 67.68 4.16 5.45
C ASP A 32 67.60 3.47 6.83
N GLY A 33 67.23 2.18 6.92
CA GLY A 33 67.82 1.27 7.94
C GLY A 33 66.97 0.56 9.02
N ARG A 34 66.34 -0.56 8.61
CA ARG A 34 66.35 -1.94 9.21
C ARG A 34 65.72 -2.31 10.59
N GLY A 35 64.86 -3.36 10.55
CA GLY A 35 64.58 -4.35 11.62
C GLY A 35 63.34 -5.25 11.34
N LEU A 36 63.51 -6.57 11.18
CA LEU A 36 62.57 -7.67 10.77
C LEU A 36 62.39 -8.70 11.95
N PRO A 37 61.58 -9.83 11.94
CA PRO A 37 60.54 -10.37 11.01
C PRO A 37 59.32 -11.17 11.63
N LEU A 38 58.40 -11.62 10.74
CA LEU A 38 57.63 -12.91 10.68
C LEU A 38 56.68 -13.38 11.83
N ALA A 39 55.36 -13.16 11.69
CA ALA A 39 54.27 -14.11 12.06
C ALA A 39 52.84 -13.55 11.77
N ALA A 40 52.50 -13.18 10.52
CA ALA A 40 51.17 -12.62 10.20
C ALA A 40 50.45 -13.29 9.02
N SER A 41 50.96 -14.41 8.50
CA SER A 41 50.38 -15.05 7.30
C SER A 41 49.41 -16.20 7.59
N SER A 42 49.31 -16.71 8.82
CA SER A 42 48.48 -17.90 9.11
C SER A 42 47.06 -17.60 9.65
N MET A 43 46.81 -16.44 10.28
CA MET A 43 45.47 -16.08 10.77
C MET A 43 44.57 -15.49 9.66
N VAL A 44 45.16 -14.83 8.65
CA VAL A 44 44.42 -14.26 7.52
C VAL A 44 43.85 -15.37 6.62
N VAL A 45 44.55 -16.49 6.47
CA VAL A 45 44.09 -17.63 5.64
C VAL A 45 42.95 -18.39 6.32
N ALA A 46 42.99 -18.58 7.65
CA ALA A 46 41.92 -19.26 8.40
C ALA A 46 40.64 -18.41 8.47
N ALA A 47 40.76 -17.10 8.70
CA ALA A 47 39.61 -16.18 8.67
C ALA A 47 39.00 -16.07 7.26
N ALA A 48 39.83 -16.05 6.22
CA ALA A 48 39.37 -16.03 4.84
C ALA A 48 38.66 -17.34 4.44
N ALA A 49 39.08 -18.49 4.96
CA ALA A 49 38.47 -19.80 4.69
C ALA A 49 37.09 -19.95 5.36
N VAL A 50 36.95 -19.53 6.63
CA VAL A 50 35.66 -19.55 7.35
C VAL A 50 34.69 -18.51 6.77
N ALA A 51 35.19 -17.32 6.40
CA ALA A 51 34.40 -16.32 5.70
C ALA A 51 33.96 -16.81 4.31
N ARG A 52 34.83 -17.50 3.55
CA ARG A 52 34.46 -18.12 2.26
C ARG A 52 33.39 -19.18 2.43
N ARG A 53 33.49 -20.07 3.43
CA ARG A 53 32.54 -21.17 3.67
C ARG A 53 31.15 -20.66 4.10
N LYS A 54 31.09 -19.60 4.93
CA LYS A 54 29.84 -18.90 5.24
C LYS A 54 29.29 -18.10 4.04
N ARG A 55 30.15 -17.52 3.18
CA ARG A 55 29.73 -16.83 1.96
C ARG A 55 29.19 -17.78 0.90
N THR A 56 29.77 -18.98 0.74
CA THR A 56 29.27 -19.98 -0.22
C THR A 56 27.98 -20.61 0.26
N SER A 57 27.85 -20.91 1.55
CA SER A 57 26.60 -21.42 2.13
C SER A 57 25.47 -20.36 2.09
N ARG A 58 25.77 -19.07 2.36
CA ARG A 58 24.83 -17.96 2.16
C ARG A 58 24.55 -17.67 0.68
N ARG A 59 25.52 -17.86 -0.23
CA ARG A 59 25.30 -17.77 -1.69
C ARG A 59 24.48 -18.95 -2.23
N GLN A 60 24.59 -20.14 -1.64
CA GLN A 60 23.74 -21.28 -1.98
C GLN A 60 22.31 -21.10 -1.43
N ALA A 61 22.16 -20.61 -0.20
CA ALA A 61 20.85 -20.26 0.35
C ALA A 61 20.20 -19.05 -0.35
N LEU A 62 20.99 -18.10 -0.88
CA LEU A 62 20.51 -17.06 -1.80
C LEU A 62 20.15 -17.65 -3.17
N LYS A 63 20.94 -18.60 -3.69
CA LYS A 63 20.66 -19.29 -4.96
C LYS A 63 19.44 -20.23 -4.90
N GLU A 64 19.06 -20.75 -3.73
CA GLU A 64 17.80 -21.49 -3.53
C GLU A 64 16.60 -20.56 -3.34
N LYS A 65 16.80 -19.31 -2.92
CA LYS A 65 15.82 -18.22 -3.06
C LYS A 65 15.79 -17.62 -4.48
N ASP A 66 16.77 -17.96 -5.32
CA ASP A 66 16.81 -17.67 -6.75
C ASP A 66 16.14 -18.81 -7.57
N GLN A 67 15.15 -19.49 -7.01
CA GLN A 67 14.13 -20.13 -7.83
C GLN A 67 13.26 -19.00 -8.39
N PRO A 68 13.18 -18.84 -9.72
CA PRO A 68 13.00 -17.53 -10.33
C PRO A 68 11.72 -16.84 -9.89
N MET A 69 11.86 -15.74 -9.15
CA MET A 69 10.78 -14.88 -8.66
C MET A 69 9.91 -14.24 -9.77
N LEU A 70 10.08 -14.65 -11.04
CA LEU A 70 9.42 -14.16 -12.26
C LEU A 70 9.50 -15.13 -13.47
N SER A 71 9.65 -16.46 -13.35
CA SER A 71 9.72 -17.34 -14.55
C SER A 71 8.35 -17.62 -15.18
N GLY A 72 7.67 -16.58 -15.67
CA GLY A 72 6.35 -16.76 -16.24
C GLY A 72 5.62 -15.50 -16.69
N ILE A 73 6.26 -14.33 -16.76
CA ILE A 73 5.65 -13.19 -17.48
C ILE A 73 5.63 -13.55 -18.97
N LYS A 74 4.60 -14.30 -19.39
CA LYS A 74 4.25 -14.45 -20.79
C LYS A 74 3.46 -13.22 -21.18
N GLY A 75 4.08 -12.30 -21.89
CA GLY A 75 3.35 -11.37 -22.72
C GLY A 75 3.34 -11.86 -24.16
N PRO A 76 2.29 -12.53 -24.66
CA PRO A 76 1.78 -12.18 -25.97
C PRO A 76 0.99 -10.89 -25.82
N VAL A 77 1.45 -9.87 -26.55
CA VAL A 77 0.65 -8.72 -26.95
C VAL A 77 -0.55 -9.29 -27.71
N ASN A 78 -1.78 -9.16 -27.19
CA ASN A 78 -2.97 -9.31 -28.02
C ASN A 78 -3.06 -8.09 -28.96
N LEU A 79 -2.15 -8.02 -29.92
CA LEU A 79 -2.40 -7.49 -31.25
C LEU A 79 -2.66 -8.74 -32.07
N VAL A 80 -3.92 -9.12 -32.18
CA VAL A 80 -4.37 -10.31 -32.89
C VAL A 80 -3.71 -10.35 -34.28
N LYS A 81 -2.96 -11.43 -34.54
CA LYS A 81 -2.89 -12.02 -35.88
C LYS A 81 -3.96 -13.11 -35.91
N ASP A 82 -4.99 -12.84 -36.69
CA ASP A 82 -5.99 -13.75 -37.26
C ASP A 82 -6.44 -14.96 -36.41
N GLY A 83 -7.59 -14.80 -35.73
CA GLY A 83 -8.75 -15.63 -36.07
C GLY A 83 -9.09 -16.92 -35.32
N GLU A 84 -8.41 -17.34 -34.25
CA GLU A 84 -8.85 -18.52 -33.47
C GLU A 84 -8.75 -18.30 -31.95
N VAL A 85 -9.90 -18.38 -31.27
CA VAL A 85 -10.07 -18.28 -29.81
C VAL A 85 -9.71 -19.64 -29.18
N GLU A 86 -8.42 -19.94 -29.03
CA GLU A 86 -7.95 -21.18 -28.39
C GLU A 86 -7.78 -20.99 -26.87
N GLY A 87 -8.67 -21.59 -26.06
CA GLY A 87 -8.46 -21.69 -24.60
C GLY A 87 -9.69 -21.92 -23.73
N LEU A 88 -10.92 -21.80 -24.27
CA LEU A 88 -12.15 -21.93 -23.48
C LEU A 88 -12.72 -23.36 -23.48
N PRO A 89 -13.38 -23.81 -22.39
CA PRO A 89 -13.97 -25.14 -22.32
C PRO A 89 -15.09 -25.36 -23.35
N TRP A 90 -15.26 -26.61 -23.82
CA TRP A 90 -16.29 -26.96 -24.82
C TRP A 90 -17.74 -26.63 -24.41
N TRP A 91 -18.01 -26.56 -23.10
CA TRP A 91 -19.33 -26.24 -22.55
C TRP A 91 -19.57 -24.73 -22.38
N TRP A 92 -18.58 -23.89 -22.66
CA TRP A 92 -18.61 -22.44 -22.39
C TRP A 92 -19.80 -21.75 -23.06
N GLU A 93 -19.96 -21.92 -24.38
CA GLU A 93 -21.07 -21.31 -25.11
C GLU A 93 -22.44 -21.86 -24.69
N ALA A 94 -22.51 -23.15 -24.33
CA ALA A 94 -23.75 -23.76 -23.86
C ALA A 94 -24.19 -23.22 -22.48
N PHE A 95 -23.24 -22.91 -21.59
CA PHE A 95 -23.52 -22.29 -20.30
C PHE A 95 -24.08 -20.87 -20.46
N TRP A 96 -23.52 -20.08 -21.38
CA TRP A 96 -23.95 -18.70 -21.62
C TRP A 96 -25.22 -18.56 -22.47
N ALA A 97 -25.75 -19.68 -22.99
CA ALA A 97 -27.04 -19.75 -23.65
C ALA A 97 -28.22 -19.99 -22.68
N LEU A 98 -27.94 -20.11 -21.37
CA LEU A 98 -28.97 -20.36 -20.35
C LEU A 98 -29.80 -19.09 -20.06
N PRO A 99 -31.09 -19.22 -19.72
CA PRO A 99 -31.99 -18.07 -19.58
C PRO A 99 -31.62 -17.13 -18.42
N PHE A 100 -30.88 -17.60 -17.41
CA PHE A 100 -30.44 -16.75 -16.31
C PHE A 100 -29.23 -15.87 -16.64
N THR A 101 -28.55 -16.12 -17.77
CA THR A 101 -27.40 -15.31 -18.24
C THR A 101 -27.81 -14.21 -19.21
N GLU A 102 -29.09 -14.09 -19.56
CA GLU A 102 -29.57 -13.07 -20.51
C GLU A 102 -29.31 -11.63 -20.03
N ARG A 103 -28.82 -10.78 -20.93
CA ARG A 103 -28.56 -9.35 -20.65
C ARG A 103 -29.87 -8.57 -20.51
N GLY A 104 -29.85 -7.59 -19.60
CA GLY A 104 -30.89 -6.59 -19.49
C GLY A 104 -30.93 -5.68 -20.72
N LYS A 105 -32.05 -4.98 -20.91
CA LYS A 105 -32.12 -3.98 -21.98
C LYS A 105 -31.39 -2.71 -21.55
N LYS A 106 -30.74 -2.05 -22.50
CA LYS A 106 -30.04 -0.78 -22.26
C LYS A 106 -30.99 0.26 -21.67
N GLY A 107 -30.68 0.76 -20.48
CA GLY A 107 -31.48 1.75 -19.75
C GLY A 107 -32.33 1.19 -18.61
N GLU A 108 -32.40 -0.12 -18.46
CA GLU A 108 -33.00 -0.78 -17.29
C GLU A 108 -31.94 -0.97 -16.17
N PRO A 109 -32.36 -1.16 -14.91
CA PRO A 109 -31.45 -1.50 -13.81
C PRO A 109 -30.65 -2.76 -14.13
N LEU A 110 -29.38 -2.78 -13.71
CA LEU A 110 -28.47 -3.91 -13.96
C LEU A 110 -29.07 -5.22 -13.43
N CYS A 111 -29.14 -6.22 -14.31
CA CYS A 111 -29.59 -7.56 -13.94
C CYS A 111 -28.39 -8.48 -13.61
N LEU A 112 -28.68 -9.66 -13.05
CA LEU A 112 -27.64 -10.68 -12.80
C LEU A 112 -26.90 -11.03 -14.11
N GLY A 113 -27.64 -11.19 -15.21
CA GLY A 113 -27.06 -11.50 -16.53
C GLY A 113 -26.08 -10.45 -17.02
N ASP A 114 -26.32 -9.15 -16.79
CA ASP A 114 -25.39 -8.08 -17.14
C ASP A 114 -24.05 -8.24 -16.40
N THR A 115 -24.11 -8.53 -15.10
CA THR A 115 -22.92 -8.76 -14.27
C THR A 115 -22.18 -10.02 -14.74
N MET A 116 -22.91 -11.10 -15.03
CA MET A 116 -22.32 -12.33 -15.51
C MET A 116 -21.65 -12.15 -16.88
N HIS A 117 -22.22 -11.33 -17.77
CA HIS A 117 -21.59 -11.03 -19.05
C HIS A 117 -20.33 -10.18 -18.95
N VAL A 118 -20.18 -9.34 -17.92
CA VAL A 118 -18.89 -8.69 -17.63
C VAL A 118 -17.85 -9.74 -17.24
N PHE A 119 -18.22 -10.73 -16.42
CA PHE A 119 -17.35 -11.86 -16.09
C PHE A 119 -16.98 -12.69 -17.31
N ARG A 120 -17.95 -12.99 -18.19
CA ARG A 120 -17.72 -13.64 -19.47
C ARG A 120 -16.66 -12.91 -20.28
N THR A 121 -16.86 -11.60 -20.48
CA THR A 121 -15.96 -10.76 -21.29
C THR A 121 -14.55 -10.72 -20.70
N ASN A 122 -14.43 -10.62 -19.38
CA ASN A 122 -13.12 -10.67 -18.72
C ASN A 122 -12.43 -12.03 -18.92
N ILE A 123 -13.16 -13.14 -18.80
CA ILE A 123 -12.62 -14.49 -19.01
C ILE A 123 -12.20 -14.71 -20.47
N GLU A 124 -13.00 -14.25 -21.42
CA GLU A 124 -12.67 -14.29 -22.86
C GLU A 124 -11.43 -13.45 -23.19
N GLN A 125 -11.27 -12.28 -22.57
CA GLN A 125 -10.06 -11.45 -22.73
C GLN A 125 -8.81 -12.08 -22.09
N ILE A 126 -8.95 -12.81 -20.99
CA ILE A 126 -7.82 -13.44 -20.30
C ILE A 126 -7.40 -14.75 -20.98
N PHE A 127 -8.37 -15.60 -21.31
CA PHE A 127 -8.15 -16.99 -21.71
C PHE A 127 -8.52 -17.27 -23.17
N GLY A 128 -9.35 -16.42 -23.80
CA GLY A 128 -9.79 -16.57 -25.20
C GLY A 128 -8.94 -15.80 -26.22
N GLY A 129 -7.94 -15.02 -25.78
CA GLY A 129 -7.09 -14.27 -26.72
C GLY A 129 -7.76 -13.03 -27.33
N GLU A 130 -8.95 -12.66 -26.87
CA GLU A 130 -9.64 -11.46 -27.32
C GLU A 130 -8.86 -10.19 -26.90
N PRO A 131 -8.74 -9.18 -27.78
CA PRO A 131 -8.15 -7.90 -27.40
C PRO A 131 -9.03 -7.18 -26.38
N SER A 132 -8.43 -6.28 -25.60
CA SER A 132 -9.22 -5.40 -24.73
C SER A 132 -10.17 -4.58 -25.60
N TYR A 133 -11.45 -4.53 -25.22
CA TYR A 133 -12.46 -3.71 -25.91
C TYR A 133 -12.02 -2.23 -26.02
N ASP A 134 -11.24 -1.76 -25.05
CA ASP A 134 -10.77 -0.38 -24.95
C ASP A 134 -9.43 -0.14 -25.68
N GLY A 135 -8.87 -1.17 -26.32
CA GLY A 135 -7.54 -1.13 -26.97
C GLY A 135 -6.35 -1.07 -26.01
N ALA A 136 -6.59 -1.09 -24.70
CA ALA A 136 -5.54 -1.09 -23.69
C ALA A 136 -4.76 -2.42 -23.67
N PRO A 137 -3.43 -2.40 -23.45
CA PRO A 137 -2.63 -3.62 -23.25
C PRO A 137 -3.19 -4.46 -22.11
N LEU A 138 -3.31 -5.77 -22.32
CA LEU A 138 -3.79 -6.72 -21.32
C LEU A 138 -2.61 -7.31 -20.54
N ALA A 139 -2.60 -7.06 -19.24
CA ALA A 139 -1.68 -7.70 -18.30
C ALA A 139 -2.39 -8.90 -17.65
N THR A 140 -1.89 -10.10 -17.93
CA THR A 140 -2.35 -11.35 -17.31
C THR A 140 -1.22 -11.96 -16.47
N GLY A 141 -1.53 -12.44 -15.27
CA GLY A 141 -0.54 -13.07 -14.40
C GLY A 141 -1.16 -13.71 -13.16
N ASP A 142 -0.44 -14.67 -12.57
CA ASP A 142 -0.85 -15.35 -11.34
C ASP A 142 -0.66 -14.44 -10.13
N LEU A 143 -1.76 -14.15 -9.42
CA LEU A 143 -1.85 -13.18 -8.33
C LEU A 143 -0.88 -13.47 -7.18
N ALA A 144 -0.64 -14.75 -6.91
CA ALA A 144 0.26 -15.19 -5.84
C ALA A 144 1.74 -15.00 -6.22
N SER A 145 2.08 -15.10 -7.51
CA SER A 145 3.46 -14.98 -8.01
C SER A 145 3.90 -13.54 -8.27
N ALA A 146 2.95 -12.62 -8.42
CA ALA A 146 3.20 -11.23 -8.80
C ALA A 146 3.34 -10.25 -7.61
N GLY A 147 3.27 -10.73 -6.36
CA GLY A 147 3.27 -9.87 -5.17
C GLY A 147 2.02 -8.98 -5.07
N LEU A 148 0.94 -9.34 -5.76
CA LEU A 148 -0.31 -8.56 -5.78
C LEU A 148 -1.18 -8.82 -4.54
N THR A 149 -0.94 -9.92 -3.82
CA THR A 149 -1.74 -10.37 -2.67
C THR A 149 -1.01 -10.38 -1.32
N ASP A 150 0.29 -10.08 -1.29
CA ASP A 150 1.15 -10.20 -0.10
C ASP A 150 1.46 -8.85 0.57
N GLY A 151 0.65 -7.81 0.28
CA GLY A 151 0.86 -6.45 0.77
C GLY A 151 1.92 -5.65 -0.01
N THR A 152 2.55 -6.24 -1.03
CA THR A 152 3.54 -5.54 -1.89
C THR A 152 3.01 -5.20 -3.27
N MET A 153 1.68 -5.07 -3.41
CA MET A 153 0.97 -4.87 -4.68
C MET A 153 1.58 -3.77 -5.56
N TYR A 154 2.03 -2.66 -4.97
CA TYR A 154 2.66 -1.56 -5.69
C TYR A 154 3.95 -1.96 -6.43
N LEU A 155 4.74 -2.91 -5.90
CA LEU A 155 5.92 -3.45 -6.58
C LEU A 155 5.52 -4.31 -7.80
N GLY A 156 4.43 -5.08 -7.68
CA GLY A 156 3.85 -5.81 -8.79
C GLY A 156 3.38 -4.85 -9.89
N LEU A 157 2.58 -3.85 -9.52
CA LEU A 157 2.05 -2.84 -10.46
C LEU A 157 3.16 -2.05 -11.17
N GLN A 158 4.25 -1.72 -10.47
CA GLN A 158 5.41 -1.08 -11.09
C GLN A 158 6.04 -1.95 -12.18
N LYS A 159 6.22 -3.25 -11.93
CA LYS A 159 6.77 -4.19 -12.94
C LYS A 159 5.83 -4.36 -14.13
N TYR A 160 4.52 -4.35 -13.90
CA TYR A 160 3.55 -4.37 -15.01
C TYR A 160 3.61 -3.06 -15.81
N GLN A 161 3.76 -1.91 -15.15
CA GLN A 161 3.93 -0.62 -15.84
C GLN A 161 5.19 -0.63 -16.74
N GLU A 162 6.31 -1.15 -16.26
CA GLU A 162 7.54 -1.24 -17.06
C GLU A 162 7.37 -2.08 -18.34
N ASN A 163 6.48 -3.08 -18.32
CA ASN A 163 6.26 -3.99 -19.44
C ASN A 163 5.11 -3.58 -20.38
N PHE A 164 4.05 -2.98 -19.83
CA PHE A 164 2.80 -2.70 -20.56
C PHE A 164 2.55 -1.19 -20.77
N GLY A 165 3.39 -0.33 -20.19
CA GLY A 165 3.28 1.13 -20.29
C GLY A 165 2.42 1.74 -19.19
N ASP A 166 2.10 3.02 -19.36
CA ASP A 166 1.45 3.83 -18.32
C ASP A 166 -0.06 3.61 -18.20
N VAL A 167 -0.67 2.89 -19.14
CA VAL A 167 -2.08 2.49 -19.09
C VAL A 167 -2.20 1.05 -19.55
N TYR A 168 -2.69 0.18 -18.68
CA TYR A 168 -2.93 -1.22 -19.02
C TYR A 168 -4.10 -1.77 -18.22
N LYS A 169 -4.74 -2.80 -18.78
CA LYS A 169 -5.83 -3.52 -18.14
C LYS A 169 -5.26 -4.75 -17.45
N LEU A 170 -5.27 -4.74 -16.12
CA LEU A 170 -4.88 -5.85 -15.27
C LEU A 170 -6.10 -6.75 -15.04
N CYS A 171 -6.04 -7.97 -15.54
CA CYS A 171 -7.15 -8.92 -15.42
C CYS A 171 -6.78 -10.06 -14.46
N PHE A 172 -7.61 -10.27 -13.44
CA PHE A 172 -7.46 -11.37 -12.48
C PHE A 172 -8.79 -12.10 -12.26
N GLY A 173 -8.84 -13.35 -12.74
CA GLY A 173 -10.02 -14.19 -12.63
C GLY A 173 -11.26 -13.45 -13.17
N PRO A 174 -12.31 -13.26 -12.37
CA PRO A 174 -13.51 -12.56 -12.81
C PRO A 174 -13.37 -11.03 -12.83
N LYS A 175 -12.41 -10.43 -12.10
CA LYS A 175 -12.27 -8.96 -12.00
C LYS A 175 -11.22 -8.43 -12.97
N SER A 176 -11.44 -7.22 -13.47
CA SER A 176 -10.45 -6.48 -14.24
C SER A 176 -10.33 -5.05 -13.73
N PHE A 177 -9.12 -4.52 -13.74
CA PHE A 177 -8.77 -3.18 -13.26
C PHE A 177 -8.00 -2.45 -14.36
N MET A 178 -8.39 -1.21 -14.65
CA MET A 178 -7.56 -0.32 -15.45
C MET A 178 -6.52 0.31 -14.52
N VAL A 179 -5.25 0.05 -14.76
CA VAL A 179 -4.14 0.66 -14.02
C VAL A 179 -3.63 1.84 -14.83
N VAL A 180 -3.60 3.01 -14.20
CA VAL A 180 -3.21 4.27 -14.81
C VAL A 180 -2.08 4.89 -14.01
N SER A 181 -0.94 5.07 -14.66
CA SER A 181 0.26 5.72 -14.12
C SER A 181 0.58 7.05 -14.81
N ASP A 182 -0.10 7.40 -15.91
CA ASP A 182 0.14 8.64 -16.64
C ASP A 182 -0.42 9.88 -15.89
N PRO A 183 0.40 10.91 -15.62
CA PRO A 183 -0.03 12.08 -14.86
C PRO A 183 -1.08 12.95 -15.56
N GLN A 184 -1.16 12.97 -16.89
CA GLN A 184 -2.18 13.73 -17.62
C GLN A 184 -3.55 13.04 -17.51
N ILE A 185 -3.58 11.72 -17.63
CA ILE A 185 -4.80 10.93 -17.44
C ILE A 185 -5.24 11.00 -15.97
N LEU A 186 -4.31 10.90 -15.01
CA LEU A 186 -4.64 11.08 -13.59
C LEU A 186 -5.20 12.47 -13.30
N LYS A 187 -4.67 13.54 -13.92
CA LYS A 187 -5.23 14.89 -13.83
C LYS A 187 -6.65 14.96 -14.40
N HIS A 188 -6.88 14.31 -15.54
CA HIS A 188 -8.22 14.24 -16.13
C HIS A 188 -9.20 13.56 -15.16
N MET A 189 -8.84 12.40 -14.61
CA MET A 189 -9.68 11.61 -13.71
C MET A 189 -9.93 12.30 -12.37
N LEU A 190 -8.87 12.79 -11.72
CA LEU A 190 -8.91 13.28 -10.34
C LEU A 190 -9.24 14.78 -10.21
N ARG A 191 -9.22 15.54 -11.31
CA ARG A 191 -9.46 16.99 -11.27
C ARG A 191 -10.44 17.50 -12.32
N GLU A 192 -10.27 17.13 -13.59
CA GLU A 192 -11.03 17.75 -14.69
C GLU A 192 -12.40 17.11 -14.89
N ASN A 193 -12.49 15.79 -14.67
CA ASN A 193 -13.67 14.99 -15.00
C ASN A 193 -14.16 14.14 -13.80
N VAL A 194 -13.99 14.67 -12.59
CA VAL A 194 -14.24 13.96 -11.32
C VAL A 194 -15.65 13.39 -11.21
N PHE A 195 -16.67 14.06 -11.76
CA PHE A 195 -18.06 13.62 -11.66
C PHE A 195 -18.38 12.33 -12.44
N ASN A 196 -17.48 11.90 -13.33
CA ASN A 196 -17.61 10.66 -14.08
C ASN A 196 -16.85 9.48 -13.44
N TYR A 197 -16.16 9.69 -12.31
CA TYR A 197 -15.43 8.65 -11.60
C TYR A 197 -15.92 8.55 -10.15
N ASP A 198 -16.50 7.39 -9.82
CA ASP A 198 -16.83 7.04 -8.44
C ASP A 198 -15.65 6.34 -7.76
N LYS A 199 -15.65 6.32 -6.43
CA LYS A 199 -14.71 5.60 -5.56
C LYS A 199 -14.88 4.08 -5.68
N GLY A 200 -16.01 3.61 -6.22
CA GLY A 200 -16.25 2.22 -6.62
C GLY A 200 -15.98 1.23 -5.49
N VAL A 201 -15.20 0.19 -5.79
CA VAL A 201 -14.86 -0.91 -4.86
C VAL A 201 -14.29 -0.40 -3.54
N LEU A 202 -13.50 0.68 -3.56
CA LEU A 202 -12.94 1.25 -2.33
C LEU A 202 -14.05 1.84 -1.44
N GLY A 203 -15.07 2.48 -2.04
CA GLY A 203 -16.24 2.99 -1.32
C GLY A 203 -17.04 1.86 -0.67
N GLU A 204 -17.33 0.79 -1.42
CA GLU A 204 -18.09 -0.36 -0.92
C GLU A 204 -17.43 -1.06 0.26
N VAL A 205 -16.10 -1.23 0.21
CA VAL A 205 -15.37 -1.94 1.27
C VAL A 205 -15.16 -1.04 2.49
N LEU A 206 -15.00 0.27 2.29
CA LEU A 206 -14.89 1.23 3.39
C LEU A 206 -16.25 1.53 4.05
N GLU A 207 -17.37 1.34 3.37
CA GLU A 207 -18.71 1.52 3.94
C GLU A 207 -18.92 0.61 5.15
N ASP A 208 -18.40 -0.61 5.13
CA ASP A 208 -18.49 -1.56 6.25
C ASP A 208 -17.75 -1.08 7.52
N VAL A 209 -16.82 -0.14 7.38
CA VAL A 209 -15.96 0.36 8.47
C VAL A 209 -16.39 1.75 8.91
N MET A 210 -16.58 2.64 7.94
CA MET A 210 -16.81 4.06 8.17
C MET A 210 -18.29 4.45 8.00
N GLY A 211 -19.16 3.48 7.69
CA GLY A 211 -20.55 3.73 7.31
C GLY A 211 -20.62 4.69 6.13
N LYS A 212 -21.59 5.62 6.14
CA LYS A 212 -21.66 6.72 5.17
C LYS A 212 -20.74 7.89 5.57
N GLY A 213 -19.50 7.63 5.97
CA GLY A 213 -18.51 8.67 6.29
C GLY A 213 -18.13 9.54 5.08
N LEU A 214 -17.29 10.57 5.27
CA LEU A 214 -16.84 11.43 4.14
C LEU A 214 -16.16 10.64 3.01
N ILE A 215 -15.44 9.56 3.33
CA ILE A 215 -14.67 8.81 2.34
C ILE A 215 -15.58 7.91 1.50
N PRO A 216 -16.48 7.09 2.05
CA PRO A 216 -17.37 6.24 1.24
C PRO A 216 -18.67 6.91 0.79
N ALA A 217 -19.05 8.08 1.32
CA ALA A 217 -20.33 8.72 1.00
C ALA A 217 -20.51 9.05 -0.50
N ASP A 218 -21.77 8.93 -0.93
CA ASP A 218 -22.27 9.42 -2.22
C ASP A 218 -22.04 10.92 -2.37
N PHE A 219 -22.05 11.40 -3.62
CA PHE A 219 -21.71 12.78 -3.94
C PHE A 219 -22.53 13.82 -3.16
N GLU A 220 -23.84 13.63 -3.02
CA GLU A 220 -24.72 14.61 -2.36
C GLU A 220 -24.45 14.64 -0.85
N THR A 221 -24.36 13.47 -0.21
CA THR A 221 -23.99 13.37 1.21
C THR A 221 -22.59 13.94 1.47
N TRP A 222 -21.62 13.61 0.62
CA TRP A 222 -20.24 14.10 0.72
C TRP A 222 -20.18 15.62 0.57
N ARG A 223 -20.89 16.19 -0.41
CA ARG A 223 -20.88 17.63 -0.71
C ARG A 223 -21.35 18.45 0.49
N VAL A 224 -22.44 18.02 1.13
CA VAL A 224 -22.99 18.69 2.32
C VAL A 224 -22.01 18.57 3.49
N ARG A 225 -21.56 17.35 3.81
CA ARG A 225 -20.68 17.12 4.97
C ARG A 225 -19.31 17.77 4.81
N ARG A 226 -18.71 17.71 3.61
CA ARG A 226 -17.41 18.33 3.35
C ARG A 226 -17.48 19.84 3.50
N ARG A 227 -18.56 20.47 3.03
CA ARG A 227 -18.76 21.91 3.20
C ARG A 227 -18.90 22.31 4.68
N ALA A 228 -19.49 21.47 5.51
CA ALA A 228 -19.60 21.70 6.95
C ALA A 228 -18.26 21.49 7.69
N ILE A 229 -17.47 20.49 7.29
CA ILE A 229 -16.24 20.08 8.00
C ILE A 229 -15.03 20.94 7.62
N VAL A 230 -14.85 21.28 6.33
CA VAL A 230 -13.66 22.02 5.84
C VAL A 230 -13.38 23.33 6.58
N PRO A 231 -14.39 24.17 6.93
CA PRO A 231 -14.15 25.39 7.70
C PRO A 231 -13.51 25.17 9.08
N GLY A 232 -13.65 23.97 9.67
CA GLY A 232 -12.99 23.62 10.94
C GLY A 232 -11.47 23.68 10.85
N PHE A 233 -10.89 23.35 9.69
CA PHE A 233 -9.45 23.31 9.42
C PHE A 233 -8.87 24.67 9.00
N HIS A 234 -9.41 25.77 9.54
CA HIS A 234 -8.90 27.11 9.32
C HIS A 234 -7.51 27.35 9.95
N LYS A 235 -6.81 28.39 9.48
CA LYS A 235 -5.43 28.70 9.89
C LYS A 235 -5.24 28.78 11.41
N LYS A 236 -6.14 29.45 12.13
CA LYS A 236 -6.03 29.59 13.60
C LYS A 236 -6.11 28.25 14.32
N TRP A 237 -6.94 27.32 13.84
CA TRP A 237 -6.98 25.96 14.37
C TRP A 237 -5.67 25.23 14.08
N LEU A 238 -5.13 25.32 12.85
CA LEU A 238 -3.85 24.71 12.51
C LEU A 238 -2.71 25.25 13.39
N ASP A 239 -2.63 26.56 13.59
CA ASP A 239 -1.64 27.20 14.45
C ASP A 239 -1.71 26.67 15.90
N PHE A 240 -2.92 26.43 16.41
CA PHE A 240 -3.13 25.78 17.71
C PHE A 240 -2.74 24.30 17.71
N GLN A 241 -3.02 23.55 16.63
CA GLN A 241 -2.67 22.13 16.58
C GLN A 241 -1.15 21.88 16.55
N VAL A 242 -0.34 22.83 16.06
CA VAL A 242 1.13 22.70 16.10
C VAL A 242 1.64 22.49 17.53
N SER A 243 1.05 23.16 18.54
CA SER A 243 1.45 22.91 19.93
C SER A 243 1.05 21.52 20.42
N GLU A 244 -0.10 20.99 20.00
CA GLU A 244 -0.51 19.62 20.33
C GLU A 244 0.39 18.57 19.67
N PHE A 245 0.81 18.79 18.42
CA PHE A 245 1.78 17.92 17.75
C PHE A 245 3.12 17.92 18.49
N GLY A 246 3.56 19.08 18.96
CA GLY A 246 4.73 19.22 19.82
C GLY A 246 4.62 18.45 21.13
N ARG A 247 3.48 18.57 21.82
CA ARG A 247 3.20 17.86 23.08
C ARG A 247 3.24 16.34 22.89
N ALA A 248 2.53 15.81 21.90
CA ALA A 248 2.53 14.36 21.62
C ALA A 248 3.93 13.85 21.24
N SER A 249 4.69 14.63 20.47
CA SER A 249 6.07 14.30 20.12
C SER A 249 7.00 14.26 21.34
N GLN A 250 6.82 15.17 22.30
CA GLN A 250 7.60 15.17 23.55
C GLN A 250 7.34 13.92 24.40
N LEU A 251 6.08 13.44 24.46
CA LEU A 251 5.74 12.19 25.14
C LEU A 251 6.45 11.00 24.49
N LEU A 252 6.50 10.95 23.16
CA LEU A 252 7.26 9.92 22.44
C LEU A 252 8.74 10.00 22.79
N VAL A 253 9.36 11.19 22.72
CA VAL A 253 10.77 11.38 23.06
C VAL A 253 11.09 10.89 24.48
N LYS A 254 10.23 11.19 25.45
CA LYS A 254 10.36 10.69 26.82
C LYS A 254 10.35 9.15 26.88
N SER A 255 9.38 8.52 26.23
CA SER A 255 9.27 7.05 26.15
C SER A 255 10.50 6.42 25.48
N LEU A 256 11.04 7.06 24.43
CA LEU A 256 12.26 6.61 23.76
C LEU A 256 13.49 6.73 24.67
N HIS A 257 13.61 7.80 25.47
CA HIS A 257 14.70 7.94 26.44
C HIS A 257 14.68 6.86 27.52
N GLU A 258 13.49 6.54 28.06
CA GLU A 258 13.32 5.49 29.07
C GLU A 258 13.70 4.11 28.51
N ALA A 259 13.25 3.81 27.29
CA ALA A 259 13.59 2.56 26.62
C ALA A 259 15.07 2.48 26.22
N ALA A 260 15.68 3.59 25.80
CA ALA A 260 17.12 3.67 25.53
C ALA A 260 17.94 3.43 26.80
N ALA A 261 17.55 4.02 27.93
CA ALA A 261 18.19 3.78 29.23
C ALA A 261 18.07 2.31 29.67
N ALA A 262 16.95 1.66 29.34
CA ALA A 262 16.73 0.24 29.60
C ALA A 262 17.36 -0.70 28.54
N GLY A 263 17.99 -0.18 27.49
CA GLY A 263 18.54 -0.96 26.39
C GLY A 263 17.50 -1.77 25.60
N LYS A 264 16.24 -1.33 25.59
CA LYS A 264 15.13 -2.03 24.93
C LYS A 264 15.07 -1.68 23.45
N THR A 265 14.77 -2.67 22.62
CA THR A 265 14.39 -2.45 21.22
C THR A 265 12.91 -2.08 21.16
N ILE A 266 12.57 -1.09 20.35
CA ILE A 266 11.21 -0.57 20.21
C ILE A 266 10.81 -0.64 18.75
N ASP A 267 9.55 -0.99 18.49
CA ASP A 267 8.93 -0.88 17.17
C ASP A 267 8.49 0.56 16.91
N MET A 268 9.17 1.25 15.99
CA MET A 268 8.85 2.64 15.66
C MET A 268 7.55 2.79 14.88
N GLU A 269 7.10 1.75 14.16
CA GLU A 269 5.84 1.79 13.42
C GLU A 269 4.65 1.90 14.38
N GLU A 270 4.63 1.05 15.40
CA GLU A 270 3.65 1.11 16.49
C GLU A 270 3.70 2.47 17.20
N ARG A 271 4.90 2.95 17.55
CA ARG A 271 5.06 4.23 18.25
C ARG A 271 4.56 5.42 17.45
N PHE A 272 4.83 5.48 16.14
CA PHE A 272 4.29 6.53 15.29
C PHE A 272 2.77 6.41 15.12
N GLY A 273 2.24 5.20 15.02
CA GLY A 273 0.78 4.96 15.02
C GLY A 273 0.12 5.46 16.30
N SER A 274 0.74 5.19 17.45
CA SER A 274 0.28 5.65 18.77
C SER A 274 0.30 7.18 18.90
N VAL A 275 1.37 7.86 18.44
CA VAL A 275 1.41 9.33 18.39
C VAL A 275 0.35 9.89 17.45
N ALA A 276 0.16 9.30 16.27
CA ALA A 276 -0.84 9.75 15.31
C ALA A 276 -2.27 9.61 15.88
N LEU A 277 -2.56 8.54 16.62
CA LEU A 277 -3.85 8.36 17.29
C LEU A 277 -4.08 9.42 18.37
N ASP A 278 -3.10 9.68 19.22
CA ASP A 278 -3.22 10.69 20.28
C ASP A 278 -3.42 12.09 19.68
N ILE A 279 -2.71 12.40 18.60
CA ILE A 279 -2.88 13.66 17.86
C ILE A 279 -4.30 13.76 17.29
N ILE A 280 -4.75 12.80 16.47
CA ILE A 280 -6.07 12.90 15.84
C ILE A 280 -7.20 12.87 16.88
N GLY A 281 -7.04 12.08 17.94
CA GLY A 281 -7.95 12.03 19.09
C GLY A 281 -8.15 13.38 19.73
N LYS A 282 -7.04 14.05 20.05
CA LYS A 282 -7.09 15.37 20.66
C LYS A 282 -7.58 16.44 19.68
N SER A 283 -7.09 16.42 18.44
CA SER A 283 -7.42 17.45 17.44
C SER A 283 -8.88 17.41 16.98
N VAL A 284 -9.47 16.22 16.84
CA VAL A 284 -10.82 16.04 16.29
C VAL A 284 -11.87 15.89 17.39
N PHE A 285 -11.56 15.13 18.44
CA PHE A 285 -12.53 14.76 19.48
C PHE A 285 -12.24 15.39 20.84
N ASN A 286 -11.14 16.16 20.97
CA ASN A 286 -10.62 16.63 22.25
C ASN A 286 -10.39 15.48 23.27
N TYR A 287 -10.13 14.27 22.76
CA TYR A 287 -9.99 13.05 23.56
C TYR A 287 -8.53 12.61 23.63
N GLU A 288 -8.06 12.25 24.81
CA GLU A 288 -6.71 11.73 25.03
C GLU A 288 -6.77 10.20 25.16
N PHE A 289 -6.25 9.49 24.15
CA PHE A 289 -6.18 8.04 24.18
C PHE A 289 -5.04 7.52 25.07
N GLY A 290 -4.00 8.34 25.30
CA GLY A 290 -2.83 7.95 26.10
C GLY A 290 -2.01 6.83 25.45
N SER A 291 -2.11 6.68 24.12
CA SER A 291 -1.52 5.56 23.39
C SER A 291 0.01 5.63 23.34
N VAL A 292 0.60 6.80 23.58
CA VAL A 292 2.07 6.95 23.60
C VAL A 292 2.71 6.33 24.84
N GLU A 293 1.98 6.24 25.95
CA GLU A 293 2.49 5.73 27.23
C GLU A 293 2.28 4.22 27.39
N GLY A 294 1.35 3.61 26.64
CA GLY A 294 1.10 2.17 26.62
C GLY A 294 0.38 1.72 25.36
N GLU A 295 0.53 0.44 24.98
CA GLU A 295 -0.16 -0.11 23.81
C GLU A 295 -1.67 0.08 23.94
N SER A 296 -2.24 0.90 23.05
CA SER A 296 -3.68 1.14 23.03
C SER A 296 -4.39 0.03 22.27
N PRO A 297 -5.35 -0.69 22.91
CA PRO A 297 -6.21 -1.64 22.22
C PRO A 297 -6.96 -1.00 21.04
N VAL A 298 -7.22 0.31 21.10
CA VAL A 298 -7.90 1.08 20.04
C VAL A 298 -7.00 1.22 18.80
N VAL A 299 -5.70 1.51 18.96
CA VAL A 299 -4.76 1.56 17.81
C VAL A 299 -4.67 0.19 17.15
N LYS A 300 -4.51 -0.86 17.96
CA LYS A 300 -4.39 -2.23 17.44
C LYS A 300 -5.64 -2.65 16.69
N ALA A 301 -6.82 -2.37 17.24
CA ALA A 301 -8.10 -2.63 16.59
C ALA A 301 -8.24 -1.84 15.27
N ALA A 302 -7.86 -0.55 15.25
CA ALA A 302 -7.89 0.25 14.03
C ALA A 302 -7.00 -0.32 12.92
N ILE A 303 -5.75 -0.69 13.23
CA ILE A 303 -4.81 -1.28 12.27
C ILE A 303 -5.32 -2.63 11.76
N GLN A 304 -5.83 -3.48 12.66
CA GLN A 304 -6.37 -4.78 12.29
C GLN A 304 -7.61 -4.66 11.39
N SER A 305 -8.52 -3.73 11.71
CA SER A 305 -9.68 -3.43 10.87
C SER A 305 -9.28 -2.93 9.48
N LEU A 306 -8.25 -2.08 9.38
CA LEU A 306 -7.75 -1.60 8.08
C LEU A 306 -7.14 -2.73 7.24
N ARG A 307 -6.39 -3.65 7.85
CA ARG A 307 -5.85 -4.82 7.13
C ARG A 307 -6.95 -5.75 6.62
N GLU A 308 -8.06 -5.84 7.34
CA GLU A 308 -9.23 -6.59 6.88
C GLU A 308 -9.90 -5.91 5.68
N VAL A 309 -10.07 -4.60 5.70
CA VAL A 309 -10.56 -3.81 4.56
C VAL A 309 -9.72 -4.05 3.31
N GLU A 310 -8.40 -3.97 3.43
CA GLU A 310 -7.50 -4.21 2.30
C GLU A 310 -7.70 -5.61 1.70
N HIS A 311 -7.85 -6.62 2.56
CA HIS A 311 -8.08 -7.99 2.11
C HIS A 311 -9.46 -8.17 1.44
N ARG A 312 -10.51 -7.56 2.00
CA ARG A 312 -11.85 -7.56 1.41
C ARG A 312 -11.85 -6.91 0.03
N ALA A 313 -11.10 -5.82 -0.16
CA ALA A 313 -10.96 -5.15 -1.45
C ALA A 313 -10.32 -6.03 -2.52
N GLN A 314 -9.37 -6.90 -2.11
CA GLN A 314 -8.70 -7.84 -3.02
C GLN A 314 -9.48 -9.13 -3.26
N THR A 315 -10.48 -9.44 -2.42
CA THR A 315 -11.24 -10.68 -2.55
C THR A 315 -12.25 -10.59 -3.70
N PRO A 316 -12.33 -11.60 -4.60
CA PRO A 316 -13.22 -11.52 -5.76
C PRO A 316 -14.72 -11.57 -5.39
N PHE A 317 -15.07 -12.16 -4.25
CA PHE A 317 -16.46 -12.33 -3.79
C PHE A 317 -16.67 -11.70 -2.41
N GLN A 318 -17.83 -11.07 -2.20
CA GLN A 318 -18.21 -10.40 -0.95
C GLN A 318 -18.66 -11.40 0.12
N TYR A 319 -17.80 -12.33 0.52
CA TYR A 319 -18.17 -13.40 1.47
C TYR A 319 -18.61 -12.87 2.83
N TRP A 320 -18.06 -11.74 3.28
CA TRP A 320 -18.40 -11.12 4.56
C TRP A 320 -19.85 -10.62 4.63
N LYS A 321 -20.57 -10.55 3.50
CA LYS A 321 -22.00 -10.22 3.48
C LYS A 321 -22.92 -11.45 3.59
N LEU A 322 -22.38 -12.66 3.54
CA LEU A 322 -23.16 -13.88 3.64
C LEU A 322 -23.58 -14.13 5.12
N PRO A 323 -24.77 -14.69 5.37
CA PRO A 323 -25.23 -14.95 6.72
C PRO A 323 -24.31 -15.97 7.42
N LEU A 324 -24.07 -15.78 8.72
CA LEU A 324 -23.26 -16.65 9.61
C LEU A 324 -21.73 -16.60 9.38
N MET A 325 -21.22 -15.79 8.46
CA MET A 325 -19.77 -15.72 8.20
C MET A 325 -18.98 -15.12 9.36
N ASP A 326 -19.60 -14.26 10.18
CA ASP A 326 -19.00 -13.69 11.39
C ASP A 326 -18.77 -14.74 12.49
N VAL A 327 -19.49 -15.87 12.44
CA VAL A 327 -19.34 -16.98 13.38
C VAL A 327 -18.42 -18.05 12.82
N LEU A 328 -18.46 -18.26 11.50
CA LEU A 328 -17.71 -19.31 10.82
C LEU A 328 -16.24 -18.95 10.58
N ILE A 329 -15.95 -17.66 10.33
CA ILE A 329 -14.61 -17.16 10.04
C ILE A 329 -14.11 -16.33 11.22
N GLU A 330 -13.05 -16.81 11.88
CA GLU A 330 -12.38 -16.14 13.01
C GLU A 330 -12.01 -14.68 12.68
N ARG A 331 -11.49 -14.43 11.48
CA ARG A 331 -11.13 -13.10 11.00
C ARG A 331 -12.30 -12.10 10.95
N GLN A 332 -13.50 -12.57 10.62
CA GLN A 332 -14.70 -11.72 10.61
C GLN A 332 -15.20 -11.41 12.02
N ARG A 333 -15.07 -12.39 12.92
CA ARG A 333 -15.31 -12.18 14.35
C ARG A 333 -14.38 -11.14 14.94
N GLU A 334 -13.08 -11.28 14.71
CA GLU A 334 -12.07 -10.31 15.15
C GLU A 334 -12.35 -8.91 14.62
N PHE A 335 -12.73 -8.79 13.34
CA PHE A 335 -13.13 -7.52 12.75
C PHE A 335 -14.34 -6.91 13.46
N THR A 336 -15.36 -7.72 13.74
CA THR A 336 -16.58 -7.27 14.44
C THR A 336 -16.27 -6.79 15.85
N ASP A 337 -15.46 -7.53 16.60
CA ASP A 337 -15.04 -7.17 17.95
C ASP A 337 -14.22 -5.87 17.95
N ASN A 338 -13.31 -5.71 16.99
CA ASN A 338 -12.52 -4.48 16.80
C ASN A 338 -13.41 -3.28 16.46
N MET A 339 -14.41 -3.45 15.58
CA MET A 339 -15.36 -2.39 15.25
C MET A 339 -16.23 -1.98 16.43
N GLN A 340 -16.64 -2.93 17.29
CA GLN A 340 -17.35 -2.61 18.53
C GLN A 340 -16.49 -1.77 19.48
N LEU A 341 -15.21 -2.12 19.63
CA LEU A 341 -14.28 -1.34 20.45
C LEU A 341 -14.10 0.09 19.92
N LEU A 342 -13.89 0.24 18.60
CA LEU A 342 -13.72 1.54 17.95
C LEU A 342 -14.97 2.42 18.10
N ASN A 343 -16.16 1.86 17.82
CA ASN A 343 -17.42 2.58 17.98
C ASN A 343 -17.70 2.93 19.45
N GLY A 344 -17.35 2.05 20.39
CA GLY A 344 -17.45 2.33 21.82
C GLY A 344 -16.56 3.49 22.25
N ALA A 345 -15.33 3.57 21.73
CA ALA A 345 -14.43 4.71 21.99
C ALA A 345 -14.96 6.01 21.37
N LEU A 346 -15.44 5.97 20.13
CA LEU A 346 -16.03 7.12 19.45
C LEU A 346 -17.28 7.64 20.15
N ASN A 347 -18.17 6.76 20.60
CA ASN A 347 -19.38 7.16 21.31
C ASN A 347 -19.05 7.89 22.61
N LYS A 348 -18.06 7.40 23.37
CA LYS A 348 -17.56 8.10 24.56
C LYS A 348 -17.03 9.50 24.24
N CYS A 349 -16.30 9.63 23.14
CA CYS A 349 -15.79 10.93 22.69
C CYS A 349 -16.94 11.89 22.33
N ILE A 350 -17.96 11.40 21.61
CA ILE A 350 -19.13 12.19 21.21
C ILE A 350 -19.94 12.62 22.44
N GLU A 351 -20.18 11.72 23.39
CA GLU A 351 -20.88 12.03 24.64
C GLU A 351 -20.15 13.13 25.42
N GLN A 352 -18.84 13.03 25.57
CA GLN A 352 -18.04 14.06 26.25
C GLN A 352 -18.07 15.41 25.52
N ALA A 353 -18.02 15.40 24.19
CA ALA A 353 -18.05 16.61 23.39
C ALA A 353 -19.43 17.30 23.37
N CYS A 354 -20.52 16.54 23.43
CA CYS A 354 -21.90 17.07 23.42
C CYS A 354 -22.37 17.53 24.82
N CYS A 355 -21.75 17.04 25.90
CA CYS A 355 -22.06 17.45 27.27
C CYS A 355 -21.33 18.73 27.72
N CYS A 356 -20.40 19.25 26.91
CA CYS A 356 -19.75 20.55 27.09
C CYS A 356 -20.44 21.61 26.23
#